data_AF-A0A3C0Q4A1-F1
#
_entry.id   AF-A0A3C0Q4A1-F1
#
_cell.length_a   1.000
_cell.length_b   1.000
_cell.length_c   1.000
_cell.angle_alpha   90.00
_cell.angle_beta   90.00
_cell.angle_gamma   90.00
#
_symmetry.space_group_name_H-M   'P 1'
#
loop_
_entity.id
_entity.type
_entity.pdbx_description
1 polymer ?
#
loop_
_entity_poly.entity_id
_entity_poly.type
_entity_poly.pdbx_seq_one_letter_code
_entity_poly.pdbx_strand_id
1 'polypeptide(L)'
;MAFDFPKINPVALSLGPLEIHWYALAYVVGFIVAWRLAIHICKLDKDDPQYRPNGYDIDDYLTWAILGVLLGGRIGYVLFYNLPTYFDNPLEALKVWHGGMSFHGGVIGVVTSLVLYSKIKKVPFWRLADVAAAVTPLGFFLGRLANFVNGELYGRVTD
;
A
#
# COMPACT_ATOMS: atom_id res chain seq x y z
N MET A 1 -6.14 -35.11 -7.52
CA MET A 1 -7.45 -34.61 -7.99
C MET A 1 -7.37 -33.10 -7.93
N ALA A 2 -7.35 -32.42 -9.07
CA ALA A 2 -7.27 -30.95 -9.09
C ALA A 2 -8.62 -30.37 -8.67
N PHE A 3 -8.59 -29.39 -7.76
CA PHE A 3 -9.79 -28.64 -7.37
C PHE A 3 -10.00 -27.49 -8.35
N ASP A 4 -11.23 -27.33 -8.85
CA ASP A 4 -11.58 -26.17 -9.65
C ASP A 4 -11.56 -24.90 -8.78
N PHE A 5 -10.96 -23.84 -9.30
CA PHE A 5 -10.94 -22.55 -8.63
C PHE A 5 -12.38 -21.97 -8.55
N PRO A 6 -12.84 -21.48 -7.39
CA PRO A 6 -14.19 -20.94 -7.24
C PRO A 6 -14.42 -19.73 -8.16
N LYS A 7 -15.60 -19.65 -8.77
CA LYS A 7 -15.99 -18.50 -9.60
C LYS A 7 -16.41 -17.33 -8.72
N ILE A 8 -15.43 -16.58 -8.21
CA ILE A 8 -15.66 -15.39 -7.39
C ILE A 8 -15.71 -14.15 -8.31
N ASN A 9 -16.73 -13.32 -8.16
CA ASN A 9 -16.78 -12.03 -8.88
C ASN A 9 -15.79 -11.05 -8.23
N PRO A 10 -14.81 -10.50 -8.98
CA PRO A 10 -13.84 -9.55 -8.43
C PRO A 10 -14.47 -8.20 -8.03
N VAL A 11 -15.64 -7.86 -8.60
CA VAL A 11 -16.41 -6.67 -8.24
C VAL A 11 -17.24 -6.97 -6.98
N ALA A 12 -16.94 -6.26 -5.90
CA ALA A 12 -17.65 -6.37 -4.62
C ALA A 12 -18.98 -5.59 -4.65
N LEU A 13 -18.98 -4.40 -5.25
CA LEU A 13 -20.15 -3.55 -5.38
C LEU A 13 -20.09 -2.78 -6.71
N SER A 14 -21.21 -2.75 -7.43
CA SER A 14 -21.38 -1.94 -8.64
C SER A 14 -22.40 -0.83 -8.38
N LEU A 15 -21.97 0.42 -8.56
CA LEU A 15 -22.78 1.63 -8.44
C LEU A 15 -22.83 2.32 -9.81
N GLY A 16 -23.51 1.71 -10.77
CA GLY A 16 -23.55 2.19 -12.16
C GLY A 16 -22.17 2.11 -12.82
N PRO A 17 -21.56 3.23 -13.27
CA PRO A 17 -20.23 3.21 -13.89
C PRO A 17 -19.08 3.01 -12.90
N LEU A 18 -19.35 3.04 -11.59
CA LEU A 18 -18.34 2.86 -10.55
C LEU A 18 -18.36 1.43 -10.03
N GLU A 19 -17.28 0.69 -10.30
CA GLU A 19 -17.09 -0.68 -9.80
C GLU A 19 -16.06 -0.71 -8.66
N ILE A 20 -16.53 -1.09 -7.47
CA ILE A 20 -15.68 -1.28 -6.30
C ILE A 20 -15.24 -2.73 -6.26
N HIS A 21 -13.94 -2.94 -6.39
CA HIS A 21 -13.34 -4.26 -6.40
C HIS A 21 -12.98 -4.72 -4.98
N TRP A 22 -13.00 -6.04 -4.73
CA TRP A 22 -12.51 -6.62 -3.47
C TRP A 22 -11.07 -6.22 -3.15
N TYR A 23 -10.27 -6.03 -4.20
CA TYR A 23 -8.88 -5.58 -4.09
C TYR A 23 -8.76 -4.18 -3.46
N ALA A 24 -9.61 -3.24 -3.88
CA ALA A 24 -9.63 -1.89 -3.31
C ALA A 24 -10.08 -1.94 -1.84
N LEU A 25 -11.10 -2.75 -1.52
CA LEU A 25 -11.57 -2.93 -0.15
C LEU A 25 -10.49 -3.55 0.74
N ALA A 26 -9.77 -4.56 0.25
CA ALA A 26 -8.68 -5.20 0.99
C ALA A 26 -7.58 -4.19 1.35
N TYR A 27 -7.23 -3.26 0.45
CA TYR A 27 -6.28 -2.19 0.77
C TYR A 27 -6.82 -1.21 1.81
N VAL A 28 -8.06 -0.75 1.68
CA VAL A 28 -8.66 0.17 2.65
C VAL A 28 -8.69 -0.46 4.04
N VAL A 29 -9.17 -1.70 4.15
CA VAL A 29 -9.16 -2.45 5.41
C VAL A 29 -7.73 -2.63 5.91
N GLY A 30 -6.78 -2.95 5.03
CA GLY A 30 -5.37 -3.09 5.40
C GLY A 30 -4.77 -1.83 5.99
N PHE A 31 -5.02 -0.66 5.37
CA PHE A 31 -4.58 0.62 5.93
C PHE A 31 -5.23 0.90 7.28
N ILE A 32 -6.54 0.68 7.43
CA ILE A 32 -7.25 0.90 8.70
C ILE A 32 -6.68 0.01 9.80
N VAL A 33 -6.54 -1.29 9.56
CA VAL A 33 -6.04 -2.23 10.58
C VAL A 33 -4.58 -1.94 10.91
N ALA A 34 -3.73 -1.70 9.90
CA ALA A 34 -2.32 -1.36 10.11
C ALA A 34 -2.16 -0.05 10.91
N TRP A 35 -2.95 0.98 10.59
CA TRP A 35 -2.97 2.25 11.30
C TRP A 35 -3.38 2.09 12.77
N ARG A 36 -4.46 1.37 13.03
CA ARG A 36 -4.95 1.11 14.40
C ARG A 36 -3.95 0.31 15.22
N LEU A 37 -3.30 -0.67 14.61
CA LEU A 37 -2.24 -1.45 15.25
C LEU A 37 -0.99 -0.59 15.50
N ALA A 38 -0.59 0.26 14.55
CA ALA A 38 0.56 1.16 14.72
C ALA A 38 0.36 2.11 15.92
N ILE A 39 -0.82 2.74 16.03
CA ILE A 39 -1.18 3.54 17.21
C ILE A 39 -1.10 2.70 18.49
N HIS A 40 -1.60 1.47 18.45
CA HIS A 40 -1.57 0.58 19.62
C HIS A 40 -0.14 0.25 20.04
N ILE A 41 0.74 -0.12 19.10
CA ILE A 41 2.16 -0.40 19.34
C ILE A 41 2.84 0.82 19.99
N CYS A 42 2.60 2.02 19.48
CA CYS A 42 3.16 3.25 20.05
C CYS A 42 2.67 3.54 21.48
N LYS A 43 1.53 2.97 21.91
CA LYS A 43 1.00 3.14 23.27
C LYS A 43 1.49 2.11 24.28
N LEU A 44 2.04 0.98 23.82
CA LEU A 44 2.46 -0.12 24.69
C LEU A 44 3.71 0.21 25.53
N ASP A 45 4.54 1.12 25.05
CA ASP A 45 5.82 1.43 25.68
C ASP A 45 5.79 2.85 26.26
N LYS A 46 5.64 2.93 27.57
CA LYS A 46 5.42 4.18 28.31
C LYS A 46 6.71 4.77 28.88
N ASP A 47 7.79 4.01 28.85
CA ASP A 47 8.99 4.31 29.64
C ASP A 47 9.90 5.33 28.96
N ASP A 48 9.73 5.57 27.65
CA ASP A 48 10.48 6.60 26.92
C ASP A 48 9.67 7.31 25.80
N PRO A 49 8.81 8.28 26.18
CA PRO A 49 7.95 9.00 25.23
C PRO A 49 8.70 9.92 24.27
N GLN A 50 9.92 10.34 24.62
CA GLN A 50 10.63 11.41 23.90
C GLN A 50 11.33 10.91 22.64
N TYR A 51 11.62 9.61 22.56
CA TYR A 51 12.31 8.98 21.45
C TYR A 51 11.40 8.13 20.56
N ARG A 52 10.07 8.31 20.58
CA ARG A 52 9.14 7.49 19.77
C ARG A 52 8.08 8.31 19.03
N PRO A 53 7.59 7.80 17.88
CA PRO A 53 6.40 8.36 17.25
C PRO A 53 5.21 8.24 18.20
N ASN A 54 4.55 9.36 18.49
CA ASN A 54 3.30 9.37 19.23
C ASN A 54 2.12 9.05 18.28
N GLY A 55 0.90 8.94 18.82
CA GLY A 55 -0.29 8.63 18.01
C GLY A 55 -0.55 9.64 16.89
N TYR A 56 -0.32 10.93 17.12
CA TYR A 56 -0.47 11.96 16.10
C TYR A 56 0.58 11.84 14.99
N ASP A 57 1.80 11.41 15.33
CA ASP A 57 2.83 11.17 14.31
C ASP A 57 2.41 10.02 13.39
N ILE A 58 1.75 8.99 13.93
CA ILE A 58 1.22 7.86 13.15
C ILE A 58 0.02 8.30 12.29
N ASP A 59 -0.88 9.13 12.83
CA ASP A 59 -2.03 9.68 12.09
C ASP A 59 -1.58 10.51 10.89
N ASP A 60 -0.61 11.40 11.10
CA ASP A 60 -0.04 12.25 10.05
C ASP A 60 0.78 11.42 9.06
N TYR A 61 1.59 10.46 9.54
CA TYR A 61 2.38 9.59 8.68
C TYR A 61 1.52 8.70 7.76
N LEU A 62 0.30 8.31 8.17
CA LEU A 62 -0.59 7.51 7.31
C LEU A 62 -0.83 8.17 5.95
N THR A 63 -1.07 9.48 5.93
CA THR A 63 -1.24 10.24 4.68
C THR A 63 0.05 10.25 3.86
N TRP A 64 1.21 10.43 4.50
CA TRP A 64 2.51 10.38 3.83
C TRP A 64 2.78 9.01 3.20
N ALA A 65 2.46 7.94 3.91
CA ALA A 65 2.64 6.57 3.42
C ALA A 65 1.72 6.28 2.21
N ILE A 66 0.44 6.67 2.27
CA ILE A 66 -0.50 6.51 1.15
C ILE A 66 -0.02 7.28 -0.08
N LEU A 67 0.37 8.55 0.10
CA LEU A 67 0.90 9.36 -1.00
C LEU A 67 2.21 8.78 -1.55
N GLY A 68 3.10 8.32 -0.68
CA GLY A 68 4.35 7.66 -1.06
C GLY A 68 4.11 6.45 -1.96
N VAL A 69 3.21 5.54 -1.56
CA VAL A 69 2.86 4.36 -2.35
C VAL A 69 2.22 4.73 -3.68
N LEU A 70 1.25 5.66 -3.68
CA LEU A 70 0.53 6.06 -4.90
C LEU A 70 1.43 6.79 -5.90
N LEU A 71 2.15 7.81 -5.45
CA LEU A 71 3.04 8.60 -6.30
C LEU A 71 4.24 7.78 -6.73
N GLY A 72 4.89 7.07 -5.81
CA GLY A 72 6.01 6.20 -6.12
C GLY A 72 5.61 5.08 -7.09
N GLY A 73 4.47 4.44 -6.85
CA GLY A 73 3.96 3.39 -7.73
C GLY A 73 3.66 3.89 -9.13
N ARG A 74 3.06 5.09 -9.26
CA ARG A 74 2.76 5.68 -10.56
C ARG A 74 4.01 6.16 -11.29
N ILE A 75 4.87 6.91 -10.62
CA ILE A 75 6.15 7.40 -11.19
C ILE A 75 7.02 6.20 -11.59
N GLY A 76 7.14 5.19 -10.74
CA GLY A 76 7.88 3.98 -11.07
C GLY A 76 7.26 3.23 -12.26
N TYR A 77 5.94 3.23 -12.42
CA TYR A 77 5.32 2.62 -13.60
C TYR A 77 5.70 3.35 -14.89
N VAL A 78 5.56 4.68 -14.86
CA VAL A 78 5.92 5.56 -15.97
C VAL A 78 7.38 5.37 -16.36
N LEU A 79 8.29 5.45 -15.39
CA LEU A 79 9.74 5.40 -15.65
C LEU A 79 10.23 4.01 -16.05
N PHE A 80 9.73 2.94 -15.41
CA PHE A 80 10.32 1.60 -15.59
C PHE A 80 9.67 0.79 -16.71
N TYR A 81 8.39 1.04 -17.04
CA TYR A 81 7.65 0.16 -17.95
C TYR A 81 7.16 0.83 -19.22
N ASN A 82 6.90 2.14 -19.21
CA ASN A 82 6.17 2.76 -20.33
C ASN A 82 6.63 4.19 -20.66
N LEU A 83 7.89 4.51 -20.36
CA LEU A 83 8.44 5.86 -20.50
C LEU A 83 8.29 6.47 -21.91
N PRO A 84 8.55 5.72 -23.01
CA PRO A 84 8.39 6.26 -24.37
C PRO A 84 6.96 6.77 -24.65
N THR A 85 5.95 6.02 -24.22
CA THR A 85 4.52 6.33 -24.42
C THR A 85 4.12 7.66 -23.78
N TYR A 86 4.78 8.07 -22.70
CA TYR A 86 4.47 9.32 -21.99
C TYR A 86 5.21 10.54 -22.52
N PHE A 87 6.21 10.38 -23.40
CA PHE A 87 6.82 11.53 -24.07
C PHE A 87 5.85 12.19 -25.05
N ASP A 88 5.06 11.37 -25.76
CA ASP A 88 4.10 11.86 -26.74
C ASP A 88 2.84 12.46 -26.08
N ASN A 89 2.50 12.00 -24.88
CA ASN A 89 1.37 12.53 -24.12
C ASN A 89 1.61 12.52 -22.60
N PRO A 90 2.32 13.52 -22.05
CA PRO A 90 2.69 13.57 -20.64
C PRO A 90 1.51 13.56 -19.67
N LEU A 91 0.34 14.06 -20.09
CA LEU A 91 -0.86 14.11 -19.24
C LEU A 91 -1.44 12.72 -18.94
N GLU A 92 -1.17 11.72 -19.79
CA GLU A 92 -1.56 10.33 -19.53
C GLU A 92 -0.89 9.78 -18.25
N ALA A 93 0.28 10.30 -17.88
CA ALA A 93 0.96 9.88 -16.65
C ALA A 93 0.14 10.18 -15.38
N LEU A 94 -0.79 11.14 -15.43
CA LEU A 94 -1.66 11.49 -14.29
C LEU A 94 -2.93 10.63 -14.21
N LYS A 95 -3.30 9.94 -15.30
CA LYS A 95 -4.53 9.15 -15.39
C LYS A 95 -4.39 7.80 -14.72
N VAL A 96 -4.38 7.80 -13.39
CA VAL A 96 -4.22 6.59 -12.56
C VAL A 96 -5.35 5.56 -12.74
N TRP A 97 -6.52 5.98 -13.24
CA TRP A 97 -7.67 5.11 -13.51
C TRP A 97 -7.51 4.22 -14.75
N HIS A 98 -6.54 4.49 -15.63
CA HIS A 98 -6.17 3.55 -16.70
C HIS A 98 -5.31 2.37 -16.19
N GLY A 99 -5.12 2.28 -14.87
CA GLY A 99 -4.25 1.29 -14.25
C GLY A 99 -2.77 1.64 -14.44
N GLY A 100 -1.90 0.66 -14.19
CA GLY A 100 -0.45 0.82 -14.28
C GLY A 100 0.15 1.39 -13.00
N MET A 101 0.59 0.48 -12.13
CA MET A 101 1.30 0.75 -10.89
C MET A 101 2.52 -0.16 -10.78
N SER A 102 3.65 0.40 -10.35
CA SER A 102 4.88 -0.34 -10.10
C SER A 102 4.99 -0.71 -8.62
N PHE A 103 5.16 -2.00 -8.33
CA PHE A 103 5.46 -2.44 -6.97
C PHE A 103 6.77 -1.81 -6.46
N HIS A 104 7.84 -1.89 -7.26
CA HIS A 104 9.14 -1.32 -6.91
C HIS A 104 9.05 0.20 -6.69
N GLY A 105 8.31 0.89 -7.56
CA GLY A 105 8.02 2.31 -7.40
C GLY A 105 7.31 2.61 -6.08
N GLY A 106 6.29 1.82 -5.73
CA GLY A 106 5.55 1.98 -4.47
C GLY A 106 6.43 1.77 -3.24
N VAL A 107 7.32 0.77 -3.26
CA VAL A 107 8.30 0.53 -2.19
C VAL A 107 9.28 1.70 -2.06
N ILE A 108 9.85 2.18 -3.17
CA ILE A 108 10.72 3.36 -3.16
C ILE A 108 9.98 4.58 -2.60
N GLY A 109 8.74 4.80 -3.04
CA GLY A 109 7.91 5.91 -2.60
C GLY A 109 7.60 5.89 -1.10
N VAL A 110 7.21 4.74 -0.54
CA VAL A 110 6.92 4.64 0.90
C VAL A 110 8.19 4.79 1.74
N VAL A 111 9.31 4.18 1.35
CA VAL A 111 10.61 4.36 2.04
C VAL A 111 11.04 5.82 2.01
N THR A 112 10.88 6.48 0.85
CA THR A 112 11.17 7.91 0.70
C THR A 112 10.27 8.74 1.62
N SER A 113 8.97 8.44 1.69
CA SER A 113 8.06 9.14 2.59
C SER A 113 8.45 8.96 4.06
N LEU A 114 8.94 7.79 4.45
CA LEU A 114 9.39 7.49 5.81
C LEU A 114 10.61 8.35 6.17
N VAL A 115 11.61 8.40 5.28
CA VAL A 115 12.81 9.23 5.45
C VAL A 115 12.46 10.72 5.52
N LEU A 116 11.62 11.22 4.60
CA LEU A 116 11.24 12.63 4.54
C LEU A 116 10.43 13.05 5.75
N TYR A 117 9.42 12.25 6.12
CA TYR A 117 8.57 12.51 7.27
C TYR A 117 9.40 12.59 8.56
N SER A 118 10.25 11.60 8.81
CA SER A 118 11.13 11.58 9.98
C SER A 118 12.02 12.81 10.07
N LYS A 119 12.59 13.27 8.94
CA LYS A 119 13.42 14.47 8.90
C LYS A 119 12.64 15.76 9.15
N ILE A 120 11.47 15.91 8.50
CA ILE A 120 10.67 17.14 8.54
C ILE A 120 9.99 17.29 9.91
N LYS A 121 9.43 16.20 10.43
CA LYS A 121 8.67 16.17 11.70
C LYS A 121 9.55 15.87 12.91
N LYS A 122 10.85 15.63 12.70
CA LYS A 122 11.84 15.28 13.73
C LYS A 122 11.44 14.02 14.53
N VAL A 123 10.78 13.08 13.87
CA VAL A 123 10.39 11.79 14.43
C VAL A 123 11.53 10.79 14.22
N PRO A 124 11.94 9.99 15.23
CA PRO A 124 13.03 9.04 15.10
C PRO A 124 12.78 8.01 14.00
N PHE A 125 13.58 8.08 12.93
CA PHE A 125 13.41 7.26 11.72
C PHE A 125 13.31 5.76 12.01
N TRP A 126 14.25 5.22 12.79
CA TRP A 126 14.29 3.78 13.08
C TRP A 126 13.06 3.31 13.85
N ARG A 127 12.55 4.12 14.78
CA ARG A 127 11.33 3.76 15.52
C ARG A 127 10.09 3.79 14.63
N LEU A 128 9.99 4.77 13.74
CA LEU A 128 8.90 4.82 12.76
C LEU A 128 9.00 3.63 11.77
N ALA A 129 10.21 3.29 11.34
CA ALA A 129 10.48 2.16 10.47
C ALA A 129 10.14 0.82 11.14
N ASP A 130 10.49 0.63 12.42
CA ASP A 130 10.13 -0.56 13.19
C ASP A 130 8.62 -0.75 13.28
N VAL A 131 7.87 0.34 13.57
CA VAL A 131 6.40 0.31 13.60
C VAL A 131 5.84 -0.02 12.21
N ALA A 132 6.34 0.64 11.16
CA ALA A 132 5.91 0.38 9.79
C ALA A 132 6.17 -1.09 9.40
N ALA A 133 7.35 -1.63 9.72
CA ALA A 133 7.71 -3.02 9.46
C ALA A 133 6.80 -4.00 10.20
N ALA A 134 6.42 -3.71 11.44
CA ALA A 134 5.53 -4.55 12.24
C ALA A 134 4.10 -4.64 11.65
N VAL A 135 3.58 -3.56 11.08
CA VAL A 135 2.20 -3.51 10.56
C VAL A 135 2.09 -3.86 9.07
N THR A 136 3.17 -3.73 8.30
CA THR A 136 3.22 -4.02 6.85
C THR A 136 2.68 -5.42 6.48
N PRO A 137 2.96 -6.52 7.22
CA PRO A 137 2.45 -7.84 6.90
C PRO A 137 0.92 -7.93 6.78
N LEU A 138 0.17 -7.08 7.49
CA LEU A 138 -1.30 -7.04 7.39
C LEU A 138 -1.76 -6.64 5.99
N GLY A 139 -1.10 -5.66 5.38
CA GLY A 139 -1.37 -5.23 4.01
C GLY A 139 -1.03 -6.34 3.00
N PHE A 140 0.10 -7.03 3.19
CA PHE A 140 0.46 -8.18 2.35
C PHE A 140 -0.54 -9.32 2.47
N PHE A 141 -0.96 -9.66 3.69
CA PHE A 141 -1.95 -10.71 3.94
C PHE A 141 -3.27 -10.42 3.22
N LEU A 142 -3.84 -9.23 3.43
CA LEU A 142 -5.09 -8.82 2.77
C LEU A 142 -4.95 -8.72 1.25
N GLY A 143 -3.80 -8.22 0.77
CA GLY A 143 -3.47 -8.24 -0.64
C GLY A 143 -3.46 -9.65 -1.20
N ARG A 144 -2.85 -10.63 -0.52
CA ARG A 144 -2.84 -12.04 -0.96
C ARG A 144 -4.25 -12.64 -0.99
N LEU A 145 -5.12 -12.30 -0.05
CA LEU A 145 -6.54 -12.69 -0.10
C LEU A 145 -7.25 -12.08 -1.32
N ALA A 146 -6.97 -10.83 -1.65
CA ALA A 146 -7.54 -10.20 -2.84
C ALA A 146 -7.01 -10.82 -4.14
N ASN A 147 -5.72 -11.18 -4.21
CA ASN A 147 -5.15 -11.92 -5.33
C ASN A 147 -5.87 -13.27 -5.51
N PHE A 148 -6.15 -13.97 -4.40
CA PHE A 148 -6.95 -15.18 -4.43
C PHE A 148 -8.33 -14.91 -5.01
N VAL A 149 -9.08 -13.91 -4.52
CA VAL A 149 -10.40 -13.54 -5.06
C VAL A 149 -10.38 -13.23 -6.56
N ASN A 150 -9.33 -12.57 -7.04
CA ASN A 150 -9.12 -12.25 -8.46
C ASN A 150 -8.70 -13.46 -9.31
N GLY A 151 -8.35 -14.60 -8.70
CA GLY A 151 -7.82 -15.76 -9.41
C GLY A 151 -6.40 -15.53 -9.96
N GLU A 152 -5.60 -14.67 -9.33
CA GLU A 152 -4.23 -14.35 -9.75
C GLU A 152 -3.18 -14.87 -8.75
N LEU A 153 -1.94 -15.07 -9.24
CA LEU A 153 -0.77 -15.44 -8.43
C LEU A 153 -0.90 -16.77 -7.64
N TYR A 154 -1.58 -17.78 -8.21
CA TYR A 154 -1.86 -19.09 -7.58
C TYR A 154 -0.69 -20.10 -7.57
N GLY A 155 0.50 -19.69 -8.01
CA GLY A 155 1.70 -20.52 -7.92
C GLY A 155 1.92 -21.46 -9.11
N ARG A 156 2.75 -22.48 -8.90
CA ARG A 156 3.15 -23.44 -9.96
C ARG A 156 2.22 -24.65 -9.94
N VAL A 157 2.02 -25.26 -11.12
CA VAL A 157 1.32 -26.54 -11.26
C VAL A 157 2.10 -27.62 -10.48
N THR A 158 1.39 -28.42 -9.71
CA THR A 158 1.92 -29.56 -8.94
C THR A 158 0.87 -30.69 -8.91
N ASP A 159 1.35 -31.93 -8.77
CA ASP A 159 0.54 -33.16 -8.77
C ASP A 159 -0.11 -33.48 -7.42
#